data_AF-A0AAW9FRB0-F1
#
_entry.id   AF-A0AAW9FRB0-F1
#
_cell.length_a   1.000
_cell.length_b   1.000
_cell.length_c   1.000
_cell.angle_alpha   90.00
_cell.angle_beta   90.00
_cell.angle_gamma   90.00
#
_symmetry.space_group_name_H-M   'P 1'
#
loop_
_entity.id
_entity.type
_entity.pdbx_description
1 polymer ?
#
loop_
_entity_poly.entity_id
_entity_poly.type
_entity_poly.pdbx_seq_one_letter_code
_entity_poly.pdbx_strand_id
1 'polypeptide(L)'
;INTRNLADLIPLNSVWSGSPTAPCPFYPPASPPLMQVASGSTPFRLNLHVEDVGHTLIFGPTGSGKSTLLALIAAQFRRYADAQVFAFDKGGSMLPLTLGLDGDHYQIGGDIG
;
A
#
# COMPACT_ATOMS: atom_id res chain seq x y z
N ILE A 1 19.97 21.05 -36.25
CA ILE A 1 20.01 20.10 -35.10
C ILE A 1 18.56 19.77 -34.76
N ASN A 2 18.16 18.51 -34.91
CA ASN A 2 16.76 18.07 -34.84
C ASN A 2 16.40 17.67 -33.40
N THR A 3 15.26 18.11 -32.86
CA THR A 3 14.82 17.87 -31.47
C THR A 3 14.71 16.38 -31.12
N ARG A 4 14.54 15.53 -32.14
CA ARG A 4 14.51 14.06 -32.01
C ARG A 4 15.85 13.47 -31.56
N ASN A 5 16.97 14.03 -32.01
CA ASN A 5 18.31 13.61 -31.57
C ASN A 5 18.64 14.07 -30.14
N LEU A 6 17.97 15.12 -29.65
CA LEU A 6 18.12 15.59 -28.27
C LEU A 6 17.30 14.73 -27.29
N ALA A 7 16.12 14.25 -27.71
CA ALA A 7 15.28 13.39 -26.89
C ALA A 7 15.94 12.02 -26.58
N ASP A 8 16.69 11.45 -27.52
CA ASP A 8 17.39 10.17 -27.34
C ASP A 8 18.67 10.27 -26.49
N LEU A 9 19.17 11.50 -26.25
CA LEU A 9 20.39 11.79 -25.49
C LEU A 9 20.13 12.38 -24.10
N ILE A 10 18.89 12.72 -23.78
CA ILE A 10 18.49 13.02 -22.41
C ILE A 10 18.29 11.67 -21.72
N PRO A 11 19.07 11.33 -20.68
CA PRO A 11 18.70 10.23 -19.81
C PRO A 11 17.40 10.64 -19.11
N LEU A 12 16.26 10.34 -19.71
CA LEU A 12 14.95 10.38 -19.05
C LEU A 12 14.79 9.13 -18.18
N ASN A 13 15.83 8.77 -17.43
CA ASN A 13 15.70 7.88 -16.30
C ASN A 13 15.23 8.68 -15.07
N SER A 14 14.23 9.56 -15.25
CA SER A 14 13.55 10.10 -14.09
C SER A 14 12.94 8.91 -13.37
N VAL A 15 13.48 8.57 -12.20
CA VAL A 15 12.94 7.51 -11.37
C VAL A 15 11.47 7.85 -11.17
N TRP A 16 10.58 6.99 -11.67
CA TRP A 16 9.15 7.20 -11.51
C TRP A 16 8.85 7.20 -10.01
N SER A 17 8.53 8.38 -9.47
CA SER A 17 8.33 8.57 -8.03
C SER A 17 6.92 8.20 -7.56
N GLY A 18 6.15 7.51 -8.40
CA GLY A 18 4.73 7.19 -8.17
C GLY A 18 3.80 8.39 -8.40
N SER A 19 2.50 8.12 -8.44
CA SER A 19 1.47 9.17 -8.55
C SER A 19 1.38 10.02 -7.27
N PRO A 20 1.29 11.37 -7.37
CA PRO A 20 1.13 12.25 -6.21
C PRO A 20 -0.25 12.15 -5.56
N THR A 21 -1.23 11.58 -6.25
CA THR A 21 -2.58 11.35 -5.75
C THR A 21 -2.97 9.89 -5.94
N ALA A 22 -3.84 9.39 -5.07
CA ALA A 22 -4.43 8.08 -5.24
C ALA A 22 -5.30 8.06 -6.51
N PRO A 23 -5.14 7.07 -7.40
CA PRO A 23 -5.84 7.03 -8.69
C PRO A 23 -7.29 6.54 -8.59
N CYS A 24 -7.71 6.03 -7.43
CA CYS A 24 -9.05 5.48 -7.24
C CYS A 24 -10.12 6.58 -7.23
N PRO A 25 -11.15 6.48 -8.11
CA PRO A 25 -12.21 7.48 -8.21
C PRO A 25 -13.17 7.47 -7.02
N PHE A 26 -13.14 6.44 -6.18
CA PHE A 26 -13.97 6.34 -4.97
C PHE A 26 -13.39 7.13 -3.78
N TYR A 27 -12.15 7.58 -3.87
CA TYR A 27 -11.57 8.44 -2.83
C TYR A 27 -11.88 9.90 -3.09
N PRO A 28 -11.91 10.76 -2.04
CA PRO A 28 -12.04 12.20 -2.22
C PRO A 28 -11.05 12.74 -3.27
N PRO A 29 -11.44 13.73 -4.09
CA PRO A 29 -10.54 14.33 -5.08
C PRO A 29 -9.22 14.77 -4.44
N ALA A 30 -8.11 14.53 -5.15
CA ALA A 30 -6.74 14.79 -4.67
C ALA A 30 -6.34 14.03 -3.40
N SER A 31 -6.98 12.87 -3.13
CA SER A 31 -6.56 11.99 -2.05
C SER A 31 -5.07 11.64 -2.14
N PRO A 32 -4.34 11.67 -1.01
CA PRO A 32 -2.90 11.42 -0.98
C PRO A 32 -2.56 9.96 -1.33
N PRO A 33 -1.31 9.64 -1.70
CA PRO A 33 -0.89 8.26 -1.94
C PRO A 33 -1.01 7.43 -0.67
N LEU A 34 -1.09 6.11 -0.79
CA LEU A 34 -1.24 5.22 0.36
C LEU A 34 -0.13 5.51 1.38
N MET A 35 1.12 5.51 0.93
CA MET A 35 2.26 5.86 1.76
C MET A 35 3.46 6.34 0.94
N GLN A 36 4.38 7.04 1.59
CA GLN A 36 5.67 7.38 1.02
C GLN A 36 6.72 6.39 1.52
N VAL A 37 7.38 5.71 0.59
CA VAL A 37 8.47 4.77 0.86
C VAL A 37 9.75 5.29 0.23
N ALA A 38 10.89 4.71 0.60
CA ALA A 38 12.17 5.03 -0.02
C ALA A 38 12.78 3.75 -0.60
N SER A 39 13.32 3.87 -1.81
CA SER A 39 14.23 2.87 -2.38
C SER A 39 15.63 3.49 -2.40
N GLY A 40 16.42 3.19 -1.36
CA GLY A 40 17.66 3.93 -1.10
C GLY A 40 17.38 5.38 -0.71
N SER A 41 17.97 6.33 -1.44
CA SER A 41 17.76 7.78 -1.24
C SER A 41 16.60 8.36 -2.06
N THR A 42 15.91 7.55 -2.85
CA THR A 42 14.84 8.04 -3.75
C THR A 42 13.46 7.82 -3.13
N PRO A 43 12.70 8.88 -2.85
CA PRO A 43 11.32 8.76 -2.39
C PRO A 43 10.42 8.19 -3.49
N PHE A 44 9.50 7.32 -3.08
CA PHE A 44 8.49 6.71 -3.93
C PHE A 44 7.12 6.79 -3.26
N ARG A 45 6.09 7.16 -4.02
CA ARG A 45 4.70 7.25 -3.57
C ARG A 45 3.99 5.96 -3.96
N LEU A 46 3.78 5.10 -2.97
CA LEU A 46 3.10 3.84 -3.19
C LEU A 46 1.60 4.08 -3.32
N ASN A 47 1.02 3.65 -4.44
CA ASN A 47 -0.39 3.44 -4.62
C ASN A 47 -0.60 1.99 -5.04
N LEU A 48 -1.52 1.29 -4.38
CA LEU A 48 -1.86 -0.09 -4.74
C LEU A 48 -2.91 -0.16 -5.85
N HIS A 49 -3.67 0.92 -6.04
CA HIS A 49 -4.73 0.99 -7.03
C HIS A 49 -4.17 1.29 -8.41
N VAL A 50 -4.70 0.59 -9.41
CA VAL A 50 -4.68 0.99 -10.82
C VAL A 50 -6.12 1.32 -11.15
N GLU A 51 -6.37 2.60 -11.42
CA GLU A 51 -7.74 3.14 -11.50
C GLU A 51 -8.50 2.78 -10.22
N ASP A 52 -9.57 2.00 -10.30
CA ASP A 52 -10.46 1.65 -9.20
C ASP A 52 -10.09 0.37 -8.44
N VAL A 53 -9.17 -0.45 -8.95
CA VAL A 53 -8.85 -1.78 -8.36
C VAL A 53 -7.42 -1.85 -7.81
N GLY A 54 -7.27 -2.41 -6.59
CA GLY A 54 -6.01 -2.47 -5.85
C GLY A 54 -5.46 -3.88 -5.55
N HIS A 55 -5.58 -4.84 -6.47
CA HIS A 55 -5.08 -6.21 -6.24
C HIS A 55 -3.56 -6.25 -6.05
N THR A 56 -3.13 -6.73 -4.88
CA THR A 56 -1.72 -6.79 -4.50
C THR A 56 -1.37 -8.16 -3.94
N LEU A 57 -0.27 -8.75 -4.41
CA LEU A 57 0.29 -10.00 -3.89
C LEU A 57 1.67 -9.72 -3.28
N ILE A 58 1.88 -10.17 -2.03
CA ILE A 58 3.13 -10.01 -1.30
C ILE A 58 3.69 -11.39 -0.95
N PHE A 59 4.92 -11.67 -1.37
CA PHE A 59 5.62 -12.93 -1.10
C PHE A 59 6.95 -12.68 -0.38
N GLY A 60 7.43 -13.68 0.36
CA GLY A 60 8.71 -13.62 1.06
C GLY A 60 8.86 -14.67 2.17
N PRO A 61 10.10 -14.94 2.64
CA PRO A 61 10.37 -15.90 3.71
C PRO A 61 9.70 -15.53 5.04
N THR A 62 9.52 -16.49 5.93
CA THR A 62 9.13 -16.20 7.32
C THR A 62 10.14 -15.26 7.96
N GLY A 63 9.67 -14.25 8.70
CA GLY A 63 10.52 -13.23 9.31
C GLY A 63 10.91 -12.05 8.40
N SER A 64 10.55 -12.05 7.10
CA SER A 64 10.90 -10.95 6.18
C SER A 64 10.06 -9.68 6.32
N GLY A 65 9.19 -9.59 7.34
CA GLY A 65 8.34 -8.42 7.57
C GLY A 65 7.03 -8.37 6.77
N LYS A 66 6.59 -9.46 6.13
CA LYS A 66 5.32 -9.50 5.37
C LYS A 66 4.12 -9.04 6.20
N SER A 67 3.96 -9.59 7.41
CA SER A 67 2.86 -9.22 8.31
C SER A 67 2.93 -7.77 8.72
N THR A 68 4.14 -7.26 9.00
CA THR A 68 4.37 -5.84 9.31
C THR A 68 3.98 -4.96 8.14
N LEU A 69 4.32 -5.34 6.90
CA LEU A 69 3.95 -4.61 5.69
C LEU A 69 2.42 -4.60 5.49
N LEU A 70 1.75 -5.73 5.67
CA LEU A 70 0.29 -5.82 5.58
C LEU A 70 -0.40 -4.95 6.63
N ALA A 71 0.08 -4.99 7.88
CA ALA A 71 -0.42 -4.14 8.96
C ALA A 71 -0.20 -2.65 8.65
N LEU A 72 0.97 -2.28 8.10
CA LEU A 72 1.25 -0.92 7.67
C LEU A 72 0.30 -0.48 6.55
N ILE A 73 0.09 -1.31 5.53
CA ILE A 73 -0.85 -1.04 4.43
C ILE A 73 -2.25 -0.80 5.00
N ALA A 74 -2.75 -1.67 5.88
CA ALA A 74 -4.06 -1.54 6.50
C ALA A 74 -4.18 -0.26 7.34
N ALA A 75 -3.17 0.06 8.15
CA ALA A 75 -3.15 1.27 8.95
C ALA A 75 -3.14 2.54 8.09
N GLN A 76 -2.33 2.56 7.02
CA GLN A 76 -2.27 3.68 6.09
C GLN A 76 -3.56 3.83 5.29
N PHE A 77 -4.23 2.73 4.95
CA PHE A 77 -5.48 2.74 4.20
C PHE A 77 -6.61 3.48 4.93
N ARG A 78 -6.60 3.46 6.26
CA ARG A 78 -7.57 4.18 7.12
C ARG A 78 -7.54 5.70 6.98
N ARG A 79 -6.56 6.25 6.25
CA ARG A 79 -6.52 7.68 5.92
C ARG A 79 -7.60 8.10 4.92
N TYR A 80 -8.13 7.17 4.14
CA TYR A 80 -9.21 7.45 3.20
C TYR A 80 -10.54 7.44 3.93
N ALA A 81 -11.40 8.42 3.60
CA ALA A 81 -12.73 8.51 4.21
C ALA A 81 -13.50 7.20 3.99
N ASP A 82 -14.23 6.76 5.02
CA ASP A 82 -15.06 5.55 5.01
C ASP A 82 -14.31 4.24 4.69
N ALA A 83 -12.97 4.23 4.78
CA ALA A 83 -12.15 3.06 4.50
C ALA A 83 -12.47 1.89 5.45
N GLN A 84 -12.90 0.75 4.90
CA GLN A 84 -13.11 -0.49 5.65
C GLN A 84 -12.00 -1.49 5.35
N VAL A 85 -11.49 -2.15 6.38
CA VAL A 85 -10.46 -3.19 6.26
C VAL A 85 -11.01 -4.49 6.81
N PHE A 86 -11.04 -5.53 5.97
CA PHE A 86 -11.38 -6.89 6.36
C PHE A 86 -10.11 -7.74 6.23
N ALA A 87 -9.64 -8.29 7.34
CA ALA A 87 -8.40 -9.06 7.38
C ALA A 87 -8.66 -10.52 7.76
N PHE A 88 -8.27 -11.44 6.88
CA PHE A 88 -8.23 -12.87 7.18
C PHE A 88 -6.81 -13.24 7.57
N ASP A 89 -6.57 -13.41 8.86
CA ASP A 89 -5.23 -13.62 9.40
C ASP A 89 -5.13 -14.94 10.17
N LYS A 90 -4.36 -15.88 9.62
CA LYS A 90 -4.09 -17.17 10.25
C LYS A 90 -3.16 -17.06 11.47
N GLY A 91 -2.23 -16.11 11.48
CA GLY A 91 -1.19 -15.99 12.49
C GLY A 91 -1.50 -15.00 13.61
N GLY A 92 -2.64 -14.30 13.54
CA GLY A 92 -3.05 -13.28 14.51
C GLY A 92 -2.15 -12.04 14.53
N SER A 93 -1.31 -11.85 13.52
CA SER A 93 -0.41 -10.69 13.38
C SER A 93 -1.13 -9.34 13.26
N MET A 94 -2.38 -9.33 12.80
CA MET A 94 -3.25 -8.15 12.66
C MET A 94 -4.03 -7.83 13.94
N LEU A 95 -4.04 -8.74 14.94
CA LEU A 95 -4.78 -8.56 16.18
C LEU A 95 -4.42 -7.27 16.92
N PRO A 96 -3.12 -6.94 17.13
CA PRO A 96 -2.77 -5.70 17.84
C PRO A 96 -3.25 -4.44 17.11
N LEU A 97 -3.17 -4.42 15.78
CA LEU A 97 -3.66 -3.30 14.97
C LEU A 97 -5.18 -3.20 15.04
N THR A 98 -5.88 -4.33 14.98
CA THR A 98 -7.35 -4.40 15.03
C THR A 98 -7.84 -3.82 16.35
N LEU A 99 -7.29 -4.28 17.47
CA LEU A 99 -7.64 -3.79 18.80
C LEU A 99 -7.23 -2.32 19.01
N GLY A 100 -6.06 -1.93 18.49
CA GLY A 100 -5.57 -0.55 18.61
C GLY A 100 -6.34 0.48 17.77
N LEU A 101 -7.20 0.01 16.86
CA LEU A 101 -8.09 0.84 16.03
C LEU A 101 -9.57 0.66 16.40
N ASP A 102 -9.86 0.10 17.58
CA ASP A 102 -11.20 -0.22 18.07
C ASP A 102 -12.02 -1.08 17.07
N GLY A 103 -11.33 -1.96 16.34
CA GLY A 103 -11.94 -2.88 15.39
C GLY A 103 -12.37 -4.19 16.03
N ASP A 104 -13.29 -4.89 15.36
CA ASP A 104 -13.77 -6.20 15.79
C ASP A 104 -12.79 -7.32 15.40
N HIS A 105 -12.56 -8.26 16.32
CA HIS A 105 -11.79 -9.46 16.07
C HIS A 105 -12.61 -10.71 16.40
N TYR A 106 -12.60 -11.67 15.46
CA TYR A 106 -13.29 -12.95 15.61
C TYR A 106 -12.33 -14.08 15.31
N GLN A 107 -12.25 -15.05 16.23
CA GLN A 107 -11.49 -16.26 16.01
C GLN A 107 -12.38 -17.30 15.31
N ILE A 108 -12.08 -17.56 14.03
CA ILE A 108 -12.84 -18.52 13.21
C ILE A 108 -12.11 -19.87 13.23
N GLY A 109 -12.76 -20.90 13.76
CA GLY A 109 -12.25 -22.27 13.73
C GLY A 109 -11.15 -22.58 14.76
N GLY A 110 -11.12 -21.90 15.89
CA GLY A 110 -10.28 -22.32 17.02
C GLY A 110 -10.84 -23.58 17.67
N ASP A 111 -9.98 -24.57 17.93
CA ASP A 111 -10.32 -25.69 18.80
C ASP A 111 -10.64 -25.15 20.20
N ILE A 112 -11.80 -25.52 20.74
CA ILE A 112 -12.08 -25.43 22.16
C ILE A 112 -11.18 -26.45 22.88
N GLY A 113 -10.00 -26.01 23.32
CA GLY A 113 -9.03 -26.82 24.06
C GLY A 113 -8.29 -26.00 25.11
#